data_AF-A0A2W6T6I7-F1
#
_entry.id   AF-A0A2W6T6I7-F1
#
_cell.length_a   1.000
_cell.length_b   1.000
_cell.length_c   1.000
_cell.angle_alpha   90.00
_cell.angle_beta   90.00
_cell.angle_gamma   90.00
#
_symmetry.space_group_name_H-M   'P 1'
#
loop_
_entity.id
_entity.type
_entity.pdbx_description
1 polymer ?
#
loop_
_entity_poly.entity_id
_entity_poly.type
_entity_poly.pdbx_seq_one_letter_code
_entity_poly.pdbx_strand_id
1 'polypeptide(L)'
;AVNPAETLFVVDAMTGQDAANTAKAFGEALPLTGVVLTKTDGDARGGAALSVRYITGKPIKFTGTGEKVDGLDVFHPERVASRILDMGDVLSLVEQVEQQVDKDKAQKLAEKVAKGKKFDLNDMRDQLEQMQNMGGIGGLMDKLPGLGQIPEHLKAQVSQSKEVPRMIAIIGSMTKKERRNPGLLNGSRRARIARGSGTQPADVNKLMKQYMQMEKMMGKLAGGGMKGMMRNMKGMLGAMGGKGGLPFR
;
A
#
# COMPACT_ATOMS: atom_id res chain seq x y z
N ALA A 1 10.49 48.03 1.57
CA ALA A 1 9.52 46.99 1.93
C ALA A 1 9.57 45.90 0.88
N VAL A 2 9.52 44.62 1.26
CA VAL A 2 9.42 43.50 0.33
C VAL A 2 7.94 43.37 -0.06
N ASN A 3 7.61 43.26 -1.35
CA ASN A 3 6.22 43.15 -1.84
C ASN A 3 5.94 41.69 -2.22
N PRO A 4 5.55 40.81 -1.27
CA PRO A 4 5.40 39.39 -1.55
C PRO A 4 4.15 39.12 -2.40
N ALA A 5 4.27 38.18 -3.33
CA ALA A 5 3.11 37.66 -4.07
C ALA A 5 2.22 36.77 -3.18
N GLU A 6 2.81 36.12 -2.18
CA GLU A 6 2.13 35.17 -1.30
C GLU A 6 2.60 35.35 0.15
N THR A 7 1.64 35.39 1.06
CA THR A 7 1.84 35.45 2.51
C THR A 7 1.05 34.30 3.13
N LEU A 8 1.76 33.25 3.55
CA LEU A 8 1.16 32.04 4.10
C LEU A 8 1.22 32.04 5.62
N PHE A 9 0.06 31.87 6.27
CA PHE A 9 -0.03 31.69 7.71
C PHE A 9 0.09 30.20 8.07
N VAL A 10 1.12 29.84 8.84
CA VAL A 10 1.37 28.46 9.24
C VAL A 10 0.78 28.22 10.63
N VAL A 11 -0.05 27.20 10.77
CA VAL A 11 -0.79 26.93 11.99
C VAL A 11 -0.79 25.44 12.34
N ASP A 12 -0.65 25.14 13.62
CA ASP A 12 -0.68 23.78 14.14
C ASP A 12 -2.13 23.32 14.32
N ALA A 13 -2.46 22.15 13.76
CA ALA A 13 -3.78 21.54 13.85
C ALA A 13 -4.20 21.21 15.28
N MET A 14 -3.24 21.05 16.21
CA MET A 14 -3.50 20.78 17.63
C MET A 14 -3.89 22.04 18.41
N THR A 15 -3.62 23.25 17.90
CA THR A 15 -3.86 24.52 18.61
C THR A 15 -5.36 24.86 18.73
N GLY A 16 -6.26 24.08 18.11
CA GLY A 16 -7.69 24.14 18.38
C GLY A 16 -8.30 25.53 18.13
N GLN A 17 -9.05 26.05 19.12
CA GLN A 17 -9.71 27.35 19.01
C GLN A 17 -8.77 28.55 19.24
N ASP A 18 -7.57 28.36 19.79
CA ASP A 18 -6.62 29.46 20.00
C ASP A 18 -5.88 29.85 18.71
N ALA A 19 -5.75 28.90 17.79
CA ALA A 19 -5.30 29.13 16.41
C ALA A 19 -6.14 30.20 15.72
N ALA A 20 -7.44 30.19 16.01
CA ALA A 20 -8.45 31.06 15.45
C ALA A 20 -8.22 32.53 15.86
N ASN A 21 -7.95 32.79 17.14
CA ASN A 21 -7.62 34.13 17.63
C ASN A 21 -6.28 34.65 17.08
N THR A 22 -5.28 33.78 17.01
CA THR A 22 -3.96 34.13 16.46
C THR A 22 -4.05 34.49 14.98
N ALA A 23 -4.82 33.71 14.21
CA ALA A 23 -5.01 33.95 12.79
C ALA A 23 -5.77 35.25 12.50
N LYS A 24 -6.71 35.64 13.38
CA LYS A 24 -7.40 36.93 13.29
C LYS A 24 -6.43 38.10 13.47
N ALA A 25 -5.64 38.07 14.54
CA ALA A 25 -4.66 39.12 14.82
C ALA A 25 -3.61 39.23 13.70
N PHE A 26 -3.15 38.10 13.15
CA PHE A 26 -2.23 38.09 12.01
C PHE A 26 -2.86 38.61 10.72
N GLY A 27 -4.12 38.27 10.44
CA GLY A 27 -4.84 38.77 9.26
C GLY A 27 -5.10 40.27 9.29
N GLU A 28 -5.27 40.85 10.48
CA GLU A 28 -5.41 42.30 10.68
C GLU A 28 -4.08 43.03 10.51
N ALA A 29 -2.97 42.43 10.96
CA ALA A 29 -1.63 43.03 10.85
C ALA A 29 -0.99 42.86 9.47
N LEU A 30 -1.29 41.76 8.76
CA LEU A 30 -0.68 41.42 7.49
C LEU A 30 -1.70 40.75 6.54
N PRO A 31 -1.81 41.20 5.28
CA PRO A 31 -2.71 40.58 4.32
C PRO A 31 -2.23 39.17 3.98
N LEU A 32 -2.96 38.18 4.49
CA LEU A 32 -2.73 36.76 4.22
C LEU A 32 -3.34 36.37 2.86
N THR A 33 -2.64 35.53 2.11
CA THR A 33 -3.11 34.95 0.84
C THR A 33 -3.51 33.49 0.98
N GLY A 34 -2.98 32.79 1.99
CA GLY A 34 -3.29 31.39 2.25
C GLY A 34 -2.81 30.91 3.62
N VAL A 35 -3.13 29.66 3.91
CA VAL A 35 -2.84 29.00 5.19
C VAL A 35 -2.16 27.65 4.93
N VAL A 36 -1.24 27.26 5.80
CA VAL A 36 -0.65 25.92 5.86
C VAL A 36 -1.01 25.30 7.21
N LEU A 37 -1.63 24.13 7.20
CA LEU A 37 -1.99 23.40 8.42
C LEU A 37 -0.93 22.34 8.71
N THR A 38 -0.27 22.36 9.87
CA THR A 38 0.77 21.37 10.22
C THR A 38 0.27 20.39 11.27
N LYS A 39 1.00 19.27 11.45
CA LYS A 39 0.70 18.21 12.44
C LYS A 39 -0.70 17.59 12.28
N THR A 40 -1.11 17.41 11.02
CA THR A 40 -2.43 16.84 10.65
C THR A 40 -2.50 15.32 10.76
N ASP A 41 -1.38 14.70 11.13
CA ASP A 41 -1.19 13.28 11.45
C ASP A 41 -1.58 12.92 12.89
N GLY A 42 -1.73 13.91 13.78
CA GLY A 42 -2.25 13.69 15.13
C GLY A 42 -3.78 13.49 15.18
N ASP A 43 -4.31 13.22 16.38
CA ASP A 43 -5.76 13.06 16.68
C ASP A 43 -6.59 14.37 16.52
N ALA A 44 -6.05 15.34 15.77
CA ALA A 44 -6.76 16.55 15.44
C ALA A 44 -7.85 16.19 14.41
N ARG A 45 -9.10 16.06 14.88
CA ARG A 45 -10.32 15.75 14.11
C ARG A 45 -10.70 16.82 13.07
N GLY A 46 -9.76 17.45 12.38
CA GLY A 46 -10.00 18.42 11.30
C GLY A 46 -10.64 19.76 11.72
N GLY A 47 -11.09 19.92 12.97
CA GLY A 47 -11.78 21.13 13.44
C GLY A 47 -10.95 22.42 13.33
N ALA A 48 -9.63 22.34 13.53
CA ALA A 48 -8.74 23.50 13.39
C ALA A 48 -8.74 24.07 11.96
N ALA A 49 -8.83 23.20 10.93
CA ALA A 49 -8.92 23.64 9.55
C ALA A 49 -10.19 24.46 9.30
N LEU A 50 -11.32 24.01 9.87
CA LEU A 50 -12.59 24.73 9.77
C LEU A 50 -12.53 26.08 10.48
N SER A 51 -12.03 26.11 11.73
CA SER A 51 -11.92 27.33 12.52
C SER A 51 -11.03 28.38 11.85
N VAL A 52 -9.86 27.98 11.37
CA VAL A 52 -8.92 28.91 10.72
C VAL A 52 -9.50 29.42 9.39
N ARG A 53 -10.11 28.55 8.58
CA ARG A 53 -10.78 28.97 7.33
C ARG A 53 -11.92 29.95 7.61
N TYR A 54 -12.75 29.69 8.63
CA TYR A 54 -13.89 30.52 8.98
C TYR A 54 -13.46 31.94 9.41
N ILE A 55 -12.40 32.05 10.22
CA ILE A 55 -11.94 33.34 10.74
C ILE A 55 -11.09 34.11 9.74
N THR A 56 -10.16 33.45 9.06
CA THR A 56 -9.26 34.13 8.11
C THR A 56 -9.93 34.40 6.76
N GLY A 57 -10.92 33.58 6.38
CA GLY A 57 -11.48 33.57 5.03
C GLY A 57 -10.50 33.14 3.93
N LYS A 58 -9.26 32.76 4.28
CA LYS A 58 -8.19 32.45 3.32
C LYS A 58 -8.10 30.95 3.00
N PRO A 59 -7.66 30.56 1.79
CA PRO A 59 -7.58 29.14 1.42
C PRO A 59 -6.46 28.44 2.19
N ILE A 60 -6.75 27.23 2.65
CA ILE A 60 -5.71 26.32 3.13
C ILE A 60 -5.10 25.68 1.87
N LYS A 61 -3.80 25.88 1.66
CA LYS A 61 -3.09 25.42 0.45
C LYS A 61 -2.40 24.08 0.67
N PHE A 62 -1.79 23.89 1.84
CA PHE A 62 -0.98 22.71 2.15
C PHE A 62 -1.27 22.17 3.55
N THR A 63 -0.98 20.88 3.73
CA THR A 63 -1.03 20.16 5.00
C THR A 63 0.29 19.46 5.29
N GLY A 64 0.81 19.64 6.50
CA GLY A 64 1.91 18.86 7.05
C GLY A 64 1.38 17.60 7.74
N THR A 65 1.73 16.43 7.24
CA THR A 65 1.36 15.09 7.75
C THR A 65 2.55 14.36 8.41
N GLY A 66 3.65 15.05 8.68
CA GLY A 66 4.78 14.49 9.40
C GLY A 66 5.96 15.47 9.52
N GLU A 67 7.03 15.01 10.17
CA GLU A 67 8.22 15.82 10.46
C GLU A 67 9.24 15.88 9.31
N LYS A 68 9.11 14.96 8.33
CA LYS A 68 10.05 14.84 7.22
C LYS A 68 9.68 15.78 6.08
N VAL A 69 10.64 16.05 5.19
CA VAL A 69 10.47 16.94 4.02
C VAL A 69 9.42 16.45 3.02
N ASP A 70 9.14 15.15 2.97
CA ASP A 70 8.08 14.52 2.17
C ASP A 70 6.70 14.57 2.86
N GLY A 71 6.62 15.11 4.07
CA GLY A 71 5.39 15.26 4.85
C GLY A 71 4.55 16.49 4.49
N LEU A 72 4.90 17.25 3.44
CA LEU A 72 4.09 18.38 2.97
C LEU A 72 3.23 17.95 1.78
N ASP A 73 1.92 17.96 1.96
CA ASP A 73 0.93 17.55 0.94
C ASP A 73 -0.04 18.69 0.60
N VAL A 74 -0.75 18.58 -0.52
CA VAL A 74 -1.79 19.53 -0.92
C VAL A 74 -3.02 19.36 -0.04
N PHE A 75 -3.63 20.48 0.37
CA PHE A 75 -4.86 20.42 1.16
C PHE A 75 -6.05 19.98 0.28
N HIS A 76 -6.73 18.91 0.70
CA HIS A 76 -7.93 18.37 0.07
C HIS A 76 -9.14 18.52 1.02
N PRO A 77 -10.06 19.48 0.79
CA PRO A 77 -11.21 19.72 1.66
C PRO A 77 -12.08 18.48 1.86
N GLU A 78 -12.26 17.67 0.82
CA GLU A 78 -13.12 16.48 0.81
C GLU A 78 -12.62 15.43 1.82
N ARG A 79 -11.29 15.23 1.90
CA ARG A 79 -10.66 14.28 2.83
C ARG A 79 -10.78 14.71 4.29
N VAL A 80 -10.74 16.02 4.53
CA VAL A 80 -10.90 16.57 5.88
C VAL A 80 -12.36 16.50 6.31
N ALA A 81 -13.29 16.81 5.41
CA ALA A 81 -14.72 16.68 5.66
C ALA A 81 -15.12 15.22 5.96
N SER A 82 -14.59 14.24 5.20
CA SER A 82 -14.87 12.82 5.44
C SER A 82 -14.35 12.35 6.79
N ARG A 83 -13.18 12.83 7.25
CA ARG A 83 -12.64 12.54 8.58
C ARG A 83 -13.48 13.19 9.69
N ILE A 84 -13.94 14.42 9.52
CA ILE A 84 -14.77 15.13 10.50
C ILE A 84 -16.13 14.44 10.67
N LEU A 85 -16.75 14.05 9.55
CA LEU A 85 -18.08 13.45 9.55
C LEU A 85 -18.08 11.98 9.95
N ASP A 86 -16.93 11.41 10.30
CA ASP A 86 -16.73 9.99 10.62
C ASP A 86 -17.28 9.05 9.52
N MET A 87 -17.49 9.59 8.31
CA MET A 87 -17.93 8.87 7.11
C MET A 87 -16.74 8.24 6.38
N GLY A 88 -15.62 8.04 7.07
CA GLY A 88 -14.35 7.65 6.48
C GLY A 88 -14.05 6.18 6.66
N ASP A 89 -14.45 5.34 5.70
CA ASP A 89 -13.53 4.32 5.14
C ASP A 89 -14.00 3.66 3.82
N VAL A 90 -14.61 4.41 2.88
CA VAL A 90 -14.99 3.82 1.57
C VAL A 90 -14.28 4.49 0.40
N LEU A 91 -14.12 5.81 0.45
CA LEU A 91 -13.39 6.56 -0.59
C LEU A 91 -11.86 6.42 -0.46
N SER A 92 -11.33 6.31 0.76
CA SER A 92 -9.90 6.06 1.04
C SER A 92 -9.43 4.72 0.49
N LEU A 93 -10.22 3.66 0.69
CA LEU A 93 -9.94 2.32 0.18
C LEU A 93 -10.00 2.29 -1.36
N VAL A 94 -10.87 3.06 -1.99
CA VAL A 94 -10.95 3.12 -3.46
C VAL A 94 -9.82 3.98 -4.06
N GLU A 95 -9.48 5.13 -3.47
CA GLU A 95 -8.36 5.98 -3.95
C GLU A 95 -6.98 5.35 -3.71
N GLN A 96 -6.74 4.71 -2.57
CA GLN A 96 -5.46 4.01 -2.32
C GLN A 96 -5.31 2.76 -3.20
N VAL A 97 -6.41 2.10 -3.57
CA VAL A 97 -6.40 1.00 -4.54
C VAL A 97 -6.17 1.54 -5.96
N GLU A 98 -6.72 2.71 -6.31
CA GLU A 98 -6.47 3.32 -7.63
C GLU A 98 -5.07 3.91 -7.79
N GLN A 99 -4.41 4.37 -6.71
CA GLN A 99 -3.06 4.91 -6.77
C GLN A 99 -1.93 3.87 -6.59
N GLN A 100 -2.17 2.75 -5.90
CA GLN A 100 -1.15 1.70 -5.71
C GLN A 100 -1.32 0.46 -6.60
N VAL A 101 -2.44 0.30 -7.30
CA VAL A 101 -2.55 -0.72 -8.35
C VAL A 101 -2.10 -0.09 -9.66
N ASP A 102 -0.80 -0.21 -9.89
CA ASP A 102 -0.11 0.07 -11.14
C ASP A 102 -0.82 -0.68 -12.28
N LYS A 103 -1.77 -0.02 -12.95
CA LYS A 103 -2.60 -0.60 -14.04
C LYS A 103 -1.69 -1.24 -15.11
N ASP A 104 -0.51 -0.68 -15.31
CA ASP A 104 0.56 -1.21 -16.16
C ASP A 104 1.13 -2.55 -15.67
N LYS A 105 1.30 -2.77 -14.37
CA LYS A 105 1.82 -4.04 -13.82
C LYS A 105 0.76 -5.12 -13.82
N ALA A 106 -0.49 -4.78 -13.52
CA ALA A 106 -1.61 -5.71 -13.63
C ALA A 106 -1.80 -6.17 -15.09
N GLN A 107 -1.71 -5.24 -16.05
CA GLN A 107 -1.76 -5.53 -17.48
C GLN A 107 -0.55 -6.34 -17.96
N LYS A 108 0.67 -6.01 -17.52
CA LYS A 108 1.87 -6.80 -17.83
C LYS A 108 1.79 -8.22 -17.27
N LEU A 109 1.28 -8.39 -16.05
CA LEU A 109 1.08 -9.71 -15.43
C LEU A 109 0.02 -10.51 -16.20
N ALA A 110 -1.12 -9.90 -16.53
CA ALA A 110 -2.18 -10.51 -17.33
C ALA A 110 -1.69 -10.88 -18.74
N GLU A 111 -0.92 -10.00 -19.40
CA GLU A 111 -0.28 -10.29 -20.67
C GLU A 111 0.77 -11.41 -20.56
N LYS A 112 1.52 -11.50 -19.47
CA LYS A 112 2.53 -12.55 -19.26
C LYS A 112 1.87 -13.93 -19.10
N VAL A 113 0.76 -13.96 -18.34
CA VAL A 113 -0.10 -15.14 -18.19
C VAL A 113 -0.75 -15.51 -19.52
N ALA A 114 -1.26 -14.53 -20.28
CA ALA A 114 -1.84 -14.74 -21.61
C ALA A 114 -0.81 -15.20 -22.66
N LYS A 115 0.45 -14.74 -22.55
CA LYS A 115 1.57 -15.10 -23.43
C LYS A 115 2.24 -16.42 -23.04
N GLY A 116 1.74 -17.15 -22.03
CA GLY A 116 2.25 -18.46 -21.63
C GLY A 116 3.70 -18.47 -21.12
N LYS A 117 4.23 -17.30 -20.72
CA LYS A 117 5.60 -17.21 -20.18
C LYS A 117 5.63 -17.79 -18.78
N LYS A 118 6.56 -18.72 -18.54
CA LYS A 118 6.78 -19.31 -17.21
C LYS A 118 7.11 -18.21 -16.20
N PHE A 119 6.49 -18.32 -15.02
CA PHE A 119 6.84 -17.52 -13.85
C PHE A 119 8.33 -17.72 -13.54
N ASP A 120 9.09 -16.63 -13.40
CA ASP A 120 10.54 -16.69 -13.13
C ASP A 120 10.93 -15.93 -11.84
N LEU A 121 12.20 -15.97 -11.45
CA LEU A 121 12.66 -15.32 -10.21
C LEU A 121 12.63 -13.79 -10.27
N ASN A 122 12.55 -13.17 -11.46
CA ASN A 122 12.33 -11.73 -11.53
C ASN A 122 10.89 -11.41 -11.13
N ASP A 123 9.92 -12.21 -11.58
CA ASP A 123 8.52 -12.03 -11.18
C ASP A 123 8.34 -12.19 -9.67
N MET A 124 8.98 -13.21 -9.09
CA MET A 124 8.99 -13.40 -7.63
C MET A 124 9.62 -12.21 -6.92
N ARG A 125 10.71 -11.65 -7.43
CA ARG A 125 11.35 -10.46 -6.85
C ARG A 125 10.42 -9.25 -6.87
N ASP A 126 9.79 -8.98 -8.01
CA ASP A 126 8.90 -7.83 -8.17
C ASP A 126 7.70 -7.93 -7.22
N GLN A 127 7.18 -9.14 -7.00
CA GLN A 127 6.12 -9.39 -6.00
C GLN A 127 6.61 -9.17 -4.56
N LEU A 128 7.83 -9.60 -4.24
CA LEU A 128 8.42 -9.38 -2.92
C LEU A 128 8.69 -7.90 -2.64
N GLU A 129 9.16 -7.14 -3.64
CA GLU A 129 9.39 -5.69 -3.54
C GLU A 129 8.06 -4.93 -3.37
N GLN A 130 7.01 -5.32 -4.09
CA GLN A 130 5.67 -4.75 -3.89
C GLN A 130 5.15 -5.01 -2.48
N MET A 131 5.28 -6.24 -1.99
CA MET A 131 4.89 -6.58 -0.63
C MET A 131 5.69 -5.80 0.41
N GLN A 132 6.99 -5.56 0.19
CA GLN A 132 7.80 -4.72 1.06
C GLN A 132 7.32 -3.27 1.07
N ASN A 133 7.00 -2.70 -0.09
CA ASN A 133 6.51 -1.33 -0.22
C ASN A 133 5.12 -1.12 0.40
N MET A 134 4.30 -2.18 0.48
CA MET A 134 2.99 -2.17 1.12
C MET A 134 3.03 -2.38 2.65
N GLY A 135 4.22 -2.36 3.28
CA GLY A 135 4.37 -2.56 4.73
C GLY A 135 4.56 -4.02 5.17
N GLY A 136 4.96 -4.90 4.25
CA GLY A 136 5.21 -6.31 4.53
C GLY A 136 3.92 -7.11 4.82
N ILE A 137 4.07 -8.26 5.49
CA ILE A 137 2.93 -9.09 5.90
C ILE A 137 2.03 -8.33 6.91
N GLY A 138 2.61 -7.44 7.72
CA GLY A 138 1.86 -6.57 8.64
C GLY A 138 0.85 -5.69 7.94
N GLY A 139 1.29 -4.95 6.91
CA GLY A 139 0.41 -4.08 6.12
C GLY A 139 -0.70 -4.81 5.34
N LEU A 140 -0.50 -6.09 5.00
CA LEU A 140 -1.56 -6.93 4.44
C LEU A 140 -2.54 -7.45 5.50
N MET A 141 -2.06 -7.76 6.71
CA MET A 141 -2.89 -8.20 7.82
C MET A 141 -3.79 -7.08 8.35
N ASP A 142 -3.30 -5.84 8.38
CA ASP A 142 -4.09 -4.68 8.82
C ASP A 142 -5.21 -4.31 7.82
N LYS A 143 -5.16 -4.84 6.59
CA LYS A 143 -6.15 -4.63 5.53
C LYS A 143 -7.16 -5.77 5.38
N LEU A 144 -7.03 -6.87 6.13
CA LEU A 144 -7.96 -8.01 6.07
C LEU A 144 -9.06 -7.86 7.15
N PRO A 145 -10.34 -7.67 6.77
CA PRO A 145 -11.43 -7.56 7.73
C PRO A 145 -11.62 -8.87 8.49
N GLY A 146 -11.65 -8.82 9.83
CA GLY A 146 -11.94 -9.97 10.70
C GLY A 146 -10.73 -10.65 11.37
N LEU A 147 -9.50 -10.14 11.21
CA LEU A 147 -8.28 -10.68 11.86
C LEU A 147 -7.69 -9.78 12.97
N GLY A 148 -8.48 -8.85 13.52
CA GLY A 148 -8.08 -7.92 14.58
C GLY A 148 -7.69 -8.54 15.93
N GLN A 149 -7.68 -9.87 16.07
CA GLN A 149 -7.35 -10.57 17.32
C GLN A 149 -5.95 -11.21 17.32
N ILE A 150 -5.08 -10.91 16.35
CA ILE A 150 -3.68 -11.34 16.44
C ILE A 150 -2.92 -10.38 17.37
N PRO A 151 -2.33 -10.88 18.48
CA PRO A 151 -1.56 -10.08 19.42
C PRO A 151 -0.48 -9.21 18.75
N GLU A 152 -0.31 -7.97 19.19
CA GLU A 152 0.68 -7.01 18.66
C GLU A 152 2.11 -7.56 18.61
N HIS A 153 2.50 -8.40 19.57
CA HIS A 153 3.83 -9.01 19.59
C HIS A 153 4.07 -9.97 18.43
N LEU A 154 3.04 -10.69 17.98
CA LEU A 154 3.10 -11.54 16.78
C LEU A 154 3.07 -10.70 15.50
N LYS A 155 2.29 -9.61 15.48
CA LYS A 155 2.32 -8.64 14.38
C LYS A 155 3.69 -8.00 14.21
N ALA A 156 4.33 -7.57 15.30
CA ALA A 156 5.67 -6.98 15.29
C ALA A 156 6.73 -7.98 14.81
N GLN A 157 6.66 -9.23 15.26
CA GLN A 157 7.60 -10.27 14.85
C GLN A 157 7.49 -10.62 13.34
N VAL A 158 6.28 -10.56 12.80
CA VAL A 158 6.00 -10.82 11.37
C VAL A 158 6.34 -9.60 10.50
N SER A 159 6.07 -8.38 10.98
CA SER A 159 6.33 -7.13 10.27
C SER A 159 7.80 -6.74 10.28
N GLN A 160 8.53 -7.05 11.36
CA GLN A 160 9.99 -6.86 11.47
C GLN A 160 10.79 -8.01 10.86
N SER A 161 10.13 -8.99 10.24
CA SER A 161 10.83 -10.11 9.64
C SER A 161 11.72 -9.63 8.49
N LYS A 162 13.04 -9.63 8.72
CA LYS A 162 14.06 -9.34 7.69
C LYS A 162 14.11 -10.42 6.60
N GLU A 163 13.18 -11.37 6.60
CA GLU A 163 13.08 -12.47 5.64
C GLU A 163 12.80 -11.95 4.23
N VAL A 164 11.86 -11.00 4.06
CA VAL A 164 11.52 -10.45 2.73
C VAL A 164 12.69 -9.67 2.11
N PRO A 165 13.32 -8.72 2.82
CA PRO A 165 14.55 -8.07 2.34
C PRO A 165 15.68 -9.07 2.05
N ARG A 166 15.83 -10.12 2.87
CA ARG A 166 16.84 -11.17 2.66
C ARG A 166 16.58 -11.94 1.37
N MET A 167 15.32 -12.30 1.08
CA MET A 167 14.95 -12.97 -0.18
C MET A 167 15.23 -12.08 -1.39
N ILE A 168 14.92 -10.78 -1.31
CA ILE A 168 15.23 -9.81 -2.37
C ILE A 168 16.74 -9.70 -2.59
N ALA A 169 17.55 -9.65 -1.52
CA ALA A 169 19.00 -9.62 -1.60
C ALA A 169 19.59 -10.90 -2.24
N ILE A 170 19.05 -12.08 -1.91
CA ILE A 170 19.43 -13.35 -2.52
C ILE A 170 19.15 -13.33 -4.04
N ILE A 171 17.95 -12.92 -4.46
CA ILE A 171 17.62 -12.83 -5.89
C ILE A 171 18.46 -11.75 -6.59
N GLY A 172 18.70 -10.64 -5.90
CA GLY A 172 19.59 -9.55 -6.34
C GLY A 172 21.00 -10.02 -6.67
N SER A 173 21.50 -11.02 -5.94
CA SER A 173 22.84 -11.61 -6.12
C SER A 173 22.94 -12.65 -7.25
N MET A 174 21.84 -12.92 -7.95
CA MET A 174 21.79 -13.79 -9.13
C MET A 174 22.02 -13.00 -10.42
N THR A 175 22.56 -13.67 -11.43
CA THR A 175 22.66 -13.13 -12.80
C THR A 175 21.30 -13.18 -13.52
N LYS A 176 21.13 -12.35 -14.56
CA LYS A 176 19.90 -12.34 -15.38
C LYS A 176 19.55 -13.72 -15.96
N LYS A 177 20.57 -14.53 -16.31
CA LYS A 177 20.39 -15.90 -16.83
C LYS A 177 19.87 -16.85 -15.75
N GLU A 178 20.43 -16.77 -14.55
CA GLU A 178 20.00 -17.60 -13.41
C GLU A 178 18.59 -17.26 -12.93
N ARG A 179 18.19 -15.97 -12.98
CA ARG A 179 16.83 -15.56 -12.60
C ARG A 179 15.76 -16.07 -13.56
N ARG A 180 16.07 -16.08 -14.87
CA ARG A 180 15.17 -16.59 -15.91
C ARG A 180 15.10 -18.12 -15.96
N ASN A 181 16.20 -18.78 -15.58
CA ASN A 181 16.27 -20.23 -15.54
C ASN A 181 16.88 -20.71 -14.22
N PRO A 182 16.05 -20.88 -13.18
CA PRO A 182 16.50 -21.29 -11.85
C PRO A 182 17.08 -22.71 -11.81
N GLY A 183 16.79 -23.54 -12.83
CA GLY A 183 17.38 -24.87 -12.98
C GLY A 183 18.89 -24.87 -13.21
N LEU A 184 19.49 -23.73 -13.58
CA LEU A 184 20.93 -23.58 -13.75
C LEU A 184 21.71 -23.52 -12.43
N LEU A 185 21.02 -23.39 -11.28
CA LEU A 185 21.63 -23.17 -9.96
C LEU A 185 22.20 -24.46 -9.35
N ASN A 186 23.47 -24.72 -9.65
CA ASN A 186 24.28 -25.73 -8.99
C ASN A 186 24.87 -25.24 -7.64
N GLY A 187 25.53 -26.14 -6.88
CA GLY A 187 26.09 -25.83 -5.57
C GLY A 187 27.09 -24.66 -5.56
N SER A 188 27.96 -24.59 -6.58
CA SER A 188 28.93 -23.48 -6.72
C SER A 188 28.23 -22.13 -6.91
N ARG A 189 27.20 -22.06 -7.74
CA ARG A 189 26.39 -20.84 -7.94
C ARG A 189 25.66 -20.44 -6.67
N ARG A 190 25.09 -21.41 -5.93
CA ARG A 190 24.42 -21.13 -4.64
C ARG A 190 25.39 -20.58 -3.61
N ALA A 191 26.61 -21.10 -3.53
CA ALA A 191 27.66 -20.58 -2.65
C ALA A 191 28.11 -19.17 -3.04
N ARG A 192 28.19 -18.85 -4.35
CA ARG A 192 28.47 -17.49 -4.82
C ARG A 192 27.34 -16.52 -4.46
N ILE A 193 26.08 -16.91 -4.69
CA ILE A 193 24.90 -16.10 -4.36
C ILE A 193 24.86 -15.81 -2.88
N ALA A 194 25.02 -16.84 -2.04
CA ALA A 194 25.05 -16.71 -0.59
C ALA A 194 26.10 -15.69 -0.10
N ARG A 195 27.32 -15.75 -0.65
CA ARG A 195 28.36 -14.74 -0.36
C ARG A 195 27.97 -13.33 -0.83
N GLY A 196 27.34 -13.21 -2.00
CA GLY A 196 26.91 -11.92 -2.55
C GLY A 196 25.76 -11.28 -1.77
N SER A 197 24.87 -12.10 -1.18
CA SER A 197 23.73 -11.63 -0.39
C SER A 197 23.98 -11.54 1.12
N GLY A 198 25.16 -11.95 1.59
CA GLY A 198 25.47 -12.03 3.03
C GLY A 198 24.64 -13.10 3.77
N THR A 199 24.28 -14.18 3.08
CA THR A 199 23.44 -15.28 3.61
C THR A 199 24.16 -16.61 3.54
N GLN A 200 23.54 -17.68 4.03
CA GLN A 200 24.08 -19.03 3.93
C GLN A 200 23.54 -19.76 2.68
N PRO A 201 24.25 -20.79 2.16
CA PRO A 201 23.73 -21.63 1.08
C PRO A 201 22.39 -22.30 1.42
N ALA A 202 22.12 -22.55 2.70
CA ALA A 202 20.84 -23.07 3.19
C ALA A 202 19.68 -22.10 2.93
N ASP A 203 19.91 -20.80 3.09
CA ASP A 203 18.89 -19.76 2.82
C ASP A 203 18.54 -19.71 1.34
N VAL A 204 19.55 -19.85 0.47
CA VAL A 204 19.35 -19.93 -0.98
C VAL A 204 18.52 -21.17 -1.33
N ASN A 205 18.77 -22.32 -0.67
CA ASN A 205 17.97 -23.53 -0.86
C ASN A 205 16.52 -23.35 -0.40
N LYS A 206 16.29 -22.65 0.71
CA LYS A 206 14.95 -22.34 1.22
C LYS A 206 14.18 -21.47 0.22
N LEU A 207 14.81 -20.42 -0.31
CA LEU A 207 14.22 -19.56 -1.33
C LEU A 207 13.86 -20.35 -2.60
N MET A 208 14.74 -21.24 -3.04
CA MET A 208 14.47 -22.08 -4.21
C MET A 208 13.27 -23.01 -4.02
N LYS A 209 13.06 -23.55 -2.81
CA LYS A 209 11.86 -24.34 -2.50
C LYS A 209 10.59 -23.49 -2.56
N GLN A 210 10.63 -22.27 -2.01
CA GLN A 210 9.50 -21.34 -2.05
C GLN A 210 9.17 -20.92 -3.49
N TYR A 211 10.19 -20.66 -4.31
CA TYR A 211 10.03 -20.39 -5.74
C TYR A 211 9.33 -21.56 -6.45
N MET A 212 9.78 -22.81 -6.26
CA MET A 212 9.15 -23.98 -6.89
C MET A 212 7.68 -24.16 -6.48
N GLN A 213 7.33 -23.83 -5.24
CA GLN A 213 5.94 -23.85 -4.78
C GLN A 213 5.09 -22.78 -5.49
N MET A 214 5.59 -21.55 -5.58
CA MET A 214 4.91 -20.46 -6.27
C MET A 214 4.81 -20.73 -7.78
N GLU A 215 5.87 -21.22 -8.42
CA GLU A 215 5.86 -21.61 -9.83
C GLU A 215 4.81 -22.68 -10.10
N LYS A 216 4.70 -23.70 -9.24
CA LYS A 216 3.68 -24.74 -9.34
C LYS A 216 2.26 -24.19 -9.18
N MET A 217 2.06 -23.24 -8.26
CA MET A 217 0.77 -22.59 -8.04
C MET A 217 0.36 -21.70 -9.22
N MET A 218 1.28 -20.86 -9.70
CA MET A 218 1.09 -20.00 -10.86
C MET A 218 0.90 -20.82 -12.14
N GLY A 219 1.61 -21.93 -12.29
CA GLY A 219 1.42 -22.89 -13.38
C GLY A 219 0.02 -23.50 -13.37
N LYS A 220 -0.55 -23.81 -12.20
CA LYS A 220 -1.95 -24.28 -12.08
C LYS A 220 -2.96 -23.18 -12.42
N LEU A 221 -2.68 -21.93 -12.06
CA LEU A 221 -3.54 -20.78 -12.39
C LEU A 221 -3.53 -20.48 -13.89
N ALA A 222 -2.35 -20.44 -14.52
CA ALA A 222 -2.18 -20.23 -15.95
C ALA A 222 -2.67 -21.41 -16.80
N GLY A 223 -2.56 -22.64 -16.30
CA GLY A 223 -3.00 -23.87 -16.96
C GLY A 223 -4.51 -24.15 -16.92
N GLY A 224 -5.34 -23.16 -16.59
CA GLY A 224 -6.81 -23.31 -16.60
C GLY A 224 -7.47 -23.53 -15.23
N GLY A 225 -6.74 -23.40 -14.12
CA GLY A 225 -7.28 -23.50 -12.76
C GLY A 225 -8.41 -22.49 -12.49
N MET A 226 -8.35 -21.29 -13.07
CA MET A 226 -9.43 -20.29 -13.00
C MET A 226 -10.72 -20.78 -13.69
N LYS A 227 -10.59 -21.51 -14.81
CA LYS A 227 -11.72 -22.04 -15.60
C LYS A 227 -12.33 -23.28 -14.93
N GLY A 228 -11.51 -24.10 -14.27
CA GLY A 228 -11.95 -25.24 -13.45
C GLY A 228 -12.62 -24.81 -12.14
N MET A 229 -12.10 -23.79 -11.47
CA MET A 229 -12.69 -23.21 -10.26
C MET A 229 -14.01 -22.50 -10.56
N MET A 230 -14.11 -21.73 -11.65
CA MET A 230 -15.38 -21.18 -12.15
C MET A 230 -16.40 -22.27 -12.52
N ARG A 231 -15.96 -23.41 -13.06
CA ARG A 231 -16.84 -24.53 -13.41
C ARG A 231 -17.36 -25.26 -12.16
N ASN A 232 -16.51 -25.46 -11.15
CA ASN A 232 -16.91 -26.03 -9.87
C ASN A 232 -17.80 -25.08 -9.06
N MET A 233 -17.55 -23.77 -9.13
CA MET A 233 -18.38 -22.75 -8.47
C MET A 233 -19.75 -22.63 -9.16
N LYS A 234 -19.81 -22.73 -10.49
CA LYS A 234 -21.07 -22.82 -11.25
C LYS A 234 -21.84 -24.11 -10.96
N GLY A 235 -21.15 -25.23 -10.73
CA GLY A 235 -21.77 -26.49 -10.31
C GLY A 235 -22.36 -26.42 -8.89
N MET A 236 -21.69 -25.72 -7.98
CA MET A 236 -22.16 -25.54 -6.60
C MET A 236 -23.32 -24.53 -6.49
N LEU A 237 -23.28 -23.43 -7.27
CA LEU A 237 -24.39 -22.48 -7.36
C LEU A 237 -25.63 -23.09 -8.03
N GLY A 238 -25.43 -23.97 -9.04
CA GLY A 238 -26.51 -24.71 -9.68
C GLY A 238 -27.17 -25.75 -8.76
N ALA A 239 -26.42 -26.36 -7.83
CA ALA A 239 -26.96 -27.30 -6.85
C ALA A 239 -27.72 -26.61 -5.70
N MET A 240 -27.40 -25.35 -5.37
CA MET A 240 -28.10 -24.57 -4.34
C MET A 240 -29.31 -23.77 -4.85
N GLY A 241 -29.45 -23.56 -6.17
CA GLY A 241 -30.58 -22.82 -6.76
C GLY A 241 -31.79 -23.66 -7.18
N GLY A 242 -31.76 -24.99 -6.98
CA GLY A 242 -32.71 -25.94 -7.59
C GLY A 242 -33.85 -26.47 -6.71
N LYS A 243 -34.13 -25.88 -5.53
CA LYS A 243 -35.17 -26.39 -4.61
C LYS A 243 -36.04 -25.30 -3.98
N GLY A 244 -36.65 -24.46 -4.81
CA GLY A 244 -37.57 -23.42 -4.35
C GLY A 244 -38.62 -22.99 -5.36
N GLY A 245 -39.14 -23.91 -6.17
CA GLY A 245 -40.32 -23.65 -7.01
C GLY A 245 -41.61 -23.82 -6.21
N LEU A 246 -42.19 -22.71 -5.75
CA LEU A 246 -43.59 -22.66 -5.27
C LEU A 246 -44.54 -22.67 -6.48
N PRO A 247 -45.62 -23.47 -6.46
CA PRO A 247 -46.55 -23.55 -7.58
C PRO A 247 -47.61 -22.45 -7.47
N PHE A 248 -47.78 -21.67 -8.54
CA PHE A 248 -49.02 -20.92 -8.77
C PHE A 248 -49.47 -21.11 -10.22
N ARG A 249 -50.60 -21.82 -10.31
CA ARG A 249 -51.61 -21.99 -11.39
C ARG A 249 -51.18 -21.86 -12.84
#